data_AF-A0A556BAH2-F1
#
_entry.id   AF-A0A556BAH2-F1
#
_cell.length_a   1.000
_cell.length_b   1.000
_cell.length_c   1.000
_cell.angle_alpha   90.00
_cell.angle_beta   90.00
_cell.angle_gamma   90.00
#
_symmetry.space_group_name_H-M   'P 1'
#
loop_
_entity.id
_entity.type
_entity.pdbx_description
1 polymer ?
#
loop_
_entity_poly.entity_id
_entity_poly.type
_entity_poly.pdbx_seq_one_letter_code
_entity_poly.pdbx_strand_id
1 'polypeptide(L)'
;VIGKKCIEELQEQLPEVTVVKEVKKTVESVEQIEKKIREQILKVHNEKKVSIREIADEISISPSTLSRFCNYKTKRLSKKALEKLTKWCERQEILEKM
;
A
#
# COMPACT_ATOMS: atom_id res chain seq x y z
N VAL A 1 5.95 -31.66 10.00
CA VAL A 1 7.12 -30.94 10.55
C VAL A 1 7.75 -30.11 9.44
N ILE A 2 7.40 -28.82 9.35
CA ILE A 2 8.16 -27.64 9.84
C ILE A 2 9.39 -27.30 8.98
N GLY A 3 9.42 -26.05 8.51
CA GLY A 3 10.62 -25.28 8.15
C GLY A 3 10.98 -25.38 6.67
N LYS A 4 11.39 -24.32 5.97
CA LYS A 4 12.29 -23.22 6.35
C LYS A 4 11.94 -22.00 5.47
N LYS A 5 11.61 -20.84 6.04
CA LYS A 5 12.53 -19.70 6.31
C LYS A 5 13.39 -19.34 5.08
N CYS A 6 13.10 -18.21 4.43
CA CYS A 6 14.14 -17.36 3.87
C CYS A 6 13.78 -15.90 4.15
N ILE A 7 14.55 -15.35 5.08
CA ILE A 7 14.73 -13.92 5.32
C ILE A 7 15.81 -13.53 4.33
N GLU A 8 15.53 -12.56 3.47
CA GLU A 8 16.59 -11.83 2.78
C GLU A 8 16.31 -10.34 2.95
N GLU A 9 17.06 -9.83 3.91
CA GLU A 9 17.39 -8.43 4.14
C GLU A 9 18.41 -8.06 3.06
N LEU A 10 18.14 -7.03 2.25
CA LEU A 10 19.17 -6.34 1.49
C LEU A 10 18.80 -4.87 1.27
N GLN A 11 19.83 -4.07 1.50
CA GLN A 11 19.95 -2.62 1.60
C GLN A 11 19.45 -1.88 0.34
N GLU A 12 18.67 -0.82 0.52
CA GLU A 12 19.12 0.57 0.42
C GLU A 12 19.72 0.91 -0.96
N GLN A 13 18.88 1.54 -1.77
CA GLN A 13 19.23 2.68 -2.62
C GLN A 13 17.91 3.25 -3.16
N LEU A 14 17.57 4.44 -2.68
CA LEU A 14 16.55 5.29 -3.27
C LEU A 14 17.11 5.85 -4.58
N PRO A 15 16.37 5.77 -5.70
CA PRO A 15 16.47 6.81 -6.70
C PRO A 15 15.14 7.55 -6.77
N GLU A 16 15.27 8.81 -6.38
CA GLU A 16 14.84 10.02 -7.08
C GLU A 16 13.51 10.01 -7.83
N VAL A 17 12.71 10.98 -7.41
CA VAL A 17 11.36 11.31 -7.80
C VAL A 17 11.37 12.03 -9.14
N THR A 18 10.65 11.48 -10.12
CA THR A 18 10.16 12.24 -11.27
C THR A 18 8.76 11.75 -11.61
N VAL A 19 7.75 12.35 -10.99
CA VAL A 19 6.41 12.42 -11.57
C VAL A 19 5.88 13.83 -11.35
N VAL A 20 6.11 14.64 -12.36
CA VAL A 20 5.42 15.90 -12.65
C VAL A 20 3.92 15.65 -12.73
N LYS A 21 3.15 16.24 -11.82
CA LYS A 21 1.87 16.89 -12.09
C LYS A 21 1.43 17.71 -10.88
N GLU A 22 1.44 19.02 -11.07
CA GLU A 22 0.93 20.04 -10.17
C GLU A 22 -0.51 19.74 -9.73
N VAL A 23 -0.69 19.32 -8.49
CA VAL A 23 -1.85 19.66 -7.68
C VAL A 23 -1.34 19.87 -6.25
N LYS A 24 -1.49 21.09 -5.76
CA LYS A 24 -1.26 21.57 -4.39
C LYS A 24 -1.22 20.43 -3.35
N LYS A 25 -0.03 19.94 -3.01
CA LYS A 25 0.15 19.04 -1.88
C LYS A 25 1.54 19.31 -1.32
N THR A 26 1.57 19.73 -0.07
CA THR A 26 2.72 19.63 0.83
C THR A 26 3.55 18.42 0.44
N VAL A 27 4.87 18.56 0.30
CA VAL A 27 5.78 17.48 -0.12
C VAL A 27 5.70 16.33 0.89
N GLU A 28 4.66 15.50 0.79
CA GLU A 28 4.48 14.32 1.62
C GLU A 28 5.51 13.31 1.15
N SER A 29 6.37 12.88 2.08
CA SER A 29 7.31 11.79 1.80
C SER A 29 6.52 10.58 1.29
N VAL A 30 7.15 9.78 0.43
CA VAL A 30 6.61 8.50 -0.03
C VAL A 30 6.20 7.62 1.16
N GLU A 31 6.94 7.71 2.27
CA GLU A 31 6.63 6.98 3.51
C GLU A 31 5.31 7.43 4.16
N GLN A 32 4.97 8.72 4.08
CA GLN A 32 3.69 9.23 4.59
C GLN A 32 2.53 8.74 3.73
N ILE A 33 2.70 8.70 2.41
CA ILE A 33 1.72 8.16 1.49
C ILE A 33 1.50 6.67 1.77
N GLU A 34 2.60 5.90 1.88
CA GLU A 34 2.52 4.47 2.20
C GLU A 34 1.84 4.23 3.56
N LYS A 35 2.14 5.06 4.57
CA LYS A 35 1.49 4.97 5.89
C LYS A 35 -0.02 5.21 5.77
N LYS A 36 -0.44 6.27 5.09
CA LYS A 36 -1.88 6.57 4.86
C LYS A 36 -2.59 5.42 4.16
N ILE A 37 -1.97 4.84 3.13
CA ILE A 37 -2.54 3.69 2.40
C ILE A 37 -2.73 2.51 3.36
N ARG A 38 -1.74 2.20 4.22
CA ARG A 38 -1.87 1.12 5.21
C ARG A 38 -3.02 1.38 6.18
N GLU A 39 -3.10 2.60 6.72
CA GLU A 39 -4.16 2.99 7.64
C GLU A 39 -5.53 2.83 6.98
N GLN A 40 -5.68 3.23 5.71
CA GLN A 40 -6.95 3.12 4.99
C GLN A 40 -7.35 1.67 4.70
N ILE A 41 -6.40 0.80 4.34
CA ILE A 41 -6.66 -0.64 4.17
C ILE A 41 -7.11 -1.27 5.49
N LEU A 42 -6.41 -0.97 6.58
CA LEU A 42 -6.75 -1.50 7.90
C LEU A 42 -8.10 -0.98 8.38
N LYS A 43 -8.41 0.28 8.11
CA LYS A 43 -9.71 0.87 8.41
C LYS A 43 -10.83 0.11 7.69
N VAL A 44 -10.72 -0.05 6.37
CA VAL A 44 -11.69 -0.81 5.56
C VAL A 44 -11.81 -2.27 6.02
N HIS A 45 -10.69 -2.93 6.32
CA HIS A 45 -10.68 -4.29 6.86
C HIS A 45 -11.48 -4.40 8.16
N ASN A 46 -11.32 -3.45 9.08
CA ASN A 46 -12.01 -3.46 10.38
C ASN A 46 -13.48 -3.02 10.26
N GLU A 47 -13.77 -1.96 9.50
CA GLU A 47 -15.13 -1.39 9.39
C GLU A 47 -16.04 -2.24 8.51
N LYS A 48 -15.57 -2.64 7.32
CA LYS A 48 -16.37 -3.43 6.37
C LYS A 48 -16.27 -4.93 6.63
N LYS A 49 -15.43 -5.37 7.60
CA LYS A 49 -15.10 -6.78 7.88
C LYS A 49 -14.66 -7.58 6.65
N VAL A 50 -14.14 -6.91 5.63
CA VAL A 50 -13.63 -7.53 4.41
C VAL A 50 -12.22 -8.06 4.64
N SER A 51 -11.88 -9.22 4.08
CA SER A 51 -10.54 -9.77 4.30
C SER A 51 -9.48 -9.01 3.47
N ILE A 52 -8.22 -9.04 3.91
CA ILE A 52 -7.09 -8.48 3.15
C ILE A 52 -7.00 -9.10 1.74
N ARG A 53 -7.45 -10.35 1.57
CA ARG A 53 -7.50 -10.99 0.25
C ARG A 53 -8.53 -10.33 -0.66
N GLU A 54 -9.75 -10.10 -0.18
CA GLU A 54 -10.79 -9.41 -0.96
C GLU A 54 -10.35 -8.01 -1.40
N ILE A 55 -9.72 -7.27 -0.48
CA ILE A 55 -9.14 -5.94 -0.80
C ILE A 55 -8.04 -6.08 -1.87
N ALA A 56 -7.19 -7.10 -1.77
CA ALA A 56 -6.13 -7.33 -2.76
C ALA A 56 -6.69 -7.66 -4.15
N ASP A 57 -7.76 -8.47 -4.20
CA ASP A 57 -8.49 -8.79 -5.44
C ASP A 57 -9.11 -7.52 -6.06
N GLU A 58 -9.75 -6.65 -5.25
CA GLU A 58 -10.30 -5.38 -5.71
C GLU A 58 -9.23 -4.44 -6.30
N ILE A 59 -8.05 -4.38 -5.66
CA ILE A 59 -6.92 -3.55 -6.10
C ILE A 59 -6.14 -4.22 -7.26
N SER A 60 -6.44 -5.48 -7.58
CA SER A 60 -5.72 -6.30 -8.56
C SER A 60 -4.22 -6.36 -8.25
N ILE A 61 -3.90 -6.71 -7.00
CA ILE A 61 -2.55 -7.00 -6.51
C ILE A 61 -2.55 -8.36 -5.79
N SER A 62 -1.39 -9.02 -5.70
CA SER A 62 -1.33 -10.30 -5.00
C SER A 62 -1.68 -10.11 -3.51
N PRO A 63 -2.54 -10.97 -2.92
CA PRO A 63 -2.81 -10.98 -1.49
C PRO A 63 -1.55 -11.07 -0.63
N SER A 64 -0.52 -11.78 -1.11
CA SER A 64 0.77 -11.87 -0.43
C SER A 64 1.53 -10.54 -0.41
N THR A 65 1.45 -9.76 -1.48
CA THR A 65 2.05 -8.42 -1.57
C THR A 65 1.34 -7.46 -0.62
N LEU A 66 0.00 -7.44 -0.64
CA LEU A 66 -0.77 -6.56 0.24
C LEU A 66 -0.58 -6.93 1.71
N SER A 67 -0.62 -8.22 2.03
CA SER A 67 -0.37 -8.72 3.38
C SER A 67 1.03 -8.30 3.88
N ARG A 68 2.09 -8.49 3.09
CA ARG A 68 3.44 -8.06 3.47
C ARG A 68 3.52 -6.54 3.67
N PHE A 69 2.83 -5.77 2.82
CA PHE A 69 2.79 -4.32 2.93
C PHE A 69 2.09 -3.84 4.21
N CYS A 70 0.91 -4.37 4.53
CA CYS A 70 0.19 -4.03 5.76
C CYS A 70 0.96 -4.42 7.03
N ASN A 71 1.75 -5.50 6.96
CA ASN A 71 2.55 -5.99 8.09
C ASN A 71 3.96 -5.38 8.17
N TYR A 72 4.26 -4.31 7.42
CA TYR A 72 5.59 -3.67 7.38
C TYR A 72 6.73 -4.63 6.97
N LYS A 73 6.41 -5.78 6.36
CA LYS A 73 7.40 -6.79 5.90
C LYS A 73 8.00 -6.45 4.54
N THR A 74 7.58 -5.34 3.94
CA THR A 74 8.11 -4.82 2.68
C THR A 74 8.47 -3.35 2.85
N LYS A 75 9.74 -3.02 2.58
CA LYS A 75 10.27 -1.65 2.71
C LYS A 75 9.75 -0.69 1.64
N ARG A 76 9.46 -1.19 0.43
CA ARG A 76 9.01 -0.36 -0.71
C ARG A 76 8.12 -1.15 -1.66
N LEU A 77 6.97 -0.59 -2.02
CA LEU A 77 6.16 -1.13 -3.10
C LEU A 77 6.72 -0.73 -4.48
N SER A 78 6.42 -1.54 -5.50
CA SER A 78 6.69 -1.11 -6.88
C SER A 78 5.81 0.10 -7.22
N LYS A 79 6.32 1.01 -8.07
CA LYS A 79 5.57 2.22 -8.48
C LYS A 79 4.16 1.89 -8.97
N LYS A 80 4.03 0.84 -9.80
CA LYS A 80 2.74 0.33 -10.31
C LYS A 80 1.78 -0.11 -9.19
N ALA A 81 2.28 -0.81 -8.17
CA ALA A 81 1.45 -1.25 -7.06
C ALA A 81 1.03 -0.06 -6.18
N LEU A 82 1.96 0.87 -5.92
CA LEU A 82 1.70 2.09 -5.18
C LEU A 82 0.62 2.93 -5.88
N GLU A 83 0.72 3.15 -7.19
CA GLU A 83 -0.30 3.90 -7.94
C GLU A 83 -1.69 3.26 -7.86
N LYS A 84 -1.78 1.93 -7.95
CA LYS A 84 -3.06 1.21 -7.80
C LYS A 84 -3.65 1.41 -6.40
N LEU A 85 -2.81 1.30 -5.38
CA LEU A 85 -3.20 1.48 -3.97
C LEU A 85 -3.63 2.91 -3.68
N THR A 86 -2.92 3.91 -4.20
CA THR A 86 -3.29 5.32 -4.08
C THR A 86 -4.66 5.58 -4.72
N LYS A 87 -4.87 5.15 -5.96
CA LYS A 87 -6.16 5.29 -6.66
C LYS A 87 -7.31 4.58 -5.95
N TRP A 88 -7.02 3.48 -5.28
CA TRP A 88 -8.00 2.77 -4.47
C TRP A 88 -8.34 3.55 -3.20
N CYS A 89 -7.35 4.10 -2.50
CA CYS A 89 -7.59 4.95 -1.33
C CYS A 89 -8.43 6.17 -1.68
N GLU A 90 -8.10 6.86 -2.79
CA GLU A 90 -8.89 8.00 -3.29
C GLU A 90 -10.35 7.59 -3.55
N ARG A 91 -10.58 6.40 -4.11
CA ARG A 91 -11.95 5.86 -4.30
C ARG A 91 -12.67 5.60 -2.99
N GLN A 92 -11.99 5.04 -1.98
CA GLN A 92 -12.59 4.84 -0.66
C GLN A 92 -12.93 6.17 0.01
N GLU A 93 -12.07 7.19 -0.10
CA GLU A 93 -12.35 8.54 0.45
C GLU A 93 -13.58 9.20 -0.18
N ILE A 94 -13.83 8.95 -1.48
CA ILE A 94 -15.04 9.44 -2.16
C ILE A 94 -16.27 8.68 -1.65
N LEU A 95 -16.18 7.35 -1.52
CA LEU A 95 -17.27 6.51 -1.02
C LEU A 95 -17.62 6.81 0.44
N GLU A 96 -16.66 7.23 1.27
CA GLU A 96 -16.92 7.66 2.65
C GLU A 96 -17.61 9.03 2.75
N LYS A 97 -17.49 9.87 1.71
CA LYS A 97 -18.05 11.23 1.69
C LYS A 97 -19.43 11.32 1.03
N MET A 98 -19.87 10.27 0.34
CA MET A 98 -21.24 10.10 -0.15
C MET A 98 -22.13 9.54 0.95
#